data_AF-A0A8X6K873-F1
#
_entry.id   AF-A0A8X6K873-F1
#
_cell.length_a   1.000
_cell.length_b   1.000
_cell.length_c   1.000
_cell.angle_alpha   90.00
_cell.angle_beta   90.00
_cell.angle_gamma   90.00
#
_symmetry.space_group_name_H-M   'P 1'
#
loop_
_entity.id
_entity.type
_entity.pdbx_description
1 polymer ?
#
loop_
_entity_poly.entity_id
_entity_poly.type
_entity_poly.pdbx_seq_one_letter_code
_entity_poly.pdbx_strand_id
1 'polypeptide(L)'
;MLFHSESAQKNLLSAGLFVKDTAGKFDDVTLTDAGLNKGLRKKWDRVKNGKVFDMGGILHTDIGTQSKLLINGTSIRIRLFKAKNEFSLLAAAGDYRLQIENISLYVRKCEISSSILVAHEKALEQSLIQMPFTRIETKTFTVSSGLKSIIIPNAVNGALPSRMILGLVSNSAFNGDMKKNPFNFKHYNLNHIALSENGIQIPATAYTPDYAKDLYARNYLSLFTDLAQHKTNVNFEDYKENTCLYVFYLTQDFSASDPFGNVTRSGDISIHLKFGADLPETATLIAYMEMPSLIEIDKSRNVFTDY
;
A
#
# COMPACT_ATOMS: atom_id res chain seq x y z
N MET A 1 -4.74 -5.83 -0.90
CA MET A 1 -5.81 -6.22 -1.86
C MET A 1 -5.29 -6.55 -3.26
N LEU A 2 -4.40 -5.75 -3.86
CA LEU A 2 -3.82 -6.02 -5.19
C LEU A 2 -3.00 -7.33 -5.25
N PHE A 3 -2.24 -7.62 -4.21
CA PHE A 3 -1.33 -8.76 -4.11
C PHE A 3 -1.97 -9.99 -3.47
N HIS A 4 -3.14 -10.39 -3.98
CA HIS A 4 -3.77 -11.67 -3.67
C HIS A 4 -4.00 -12.43 -4.98
N SER A 5 -4.05 -13.76 -4.89
CA SER A 5 -4.41 -14.60 -6.02
C SER A 5 -5.81 -14.25 -6.54
N GLU A 6 -6.05 -14.50 -7.82
CA GLU A 6 -7.36 -14.30 -8.44
C GLU A 6 -8.48 -15.02 -7.67
N SER A 7 -8.23 -16.24 -7.18
CA SER A 7 -9.18 -16.99 -6.36
C SER A 7 -9.49 -16.28 -5.03
N ALA A 8 -8.47 -15.77 -4.32
CA ALA A 8 -8.68 -15.05 -3.08
C ALA A 8 -9.46 -13.74 -3.32
N GLN A 9 -9.17 -13.03 -4.42
CA GLN A 9 -9.90 -11.82 -4.79
C GLN A 9 -11.37 -12.10 -5.12
N LYS A 10 -11.67 -13.17 -5.86
CA LYS A 10 -13.04 -13.55 -6.22
C LYS A 10 -13.85 -14.06 -5.02
N ASN A 11 -13.20 -14.79 -4.12
CA ASN A 11 -13.87 -15.48 -3.02
C ASN A 11 -13.75 -14.70 -1.71
N LEU A 12 -12.57 -14.74 -1.07
CA LEU A 12 -12.34 -14.19 0.26
C LEU A 12 -12.58 -12.68 0.33
N LEU A 13 -12.01 -11.91 -0.61
CA LEU A 13 -12.10 -10.45 -0.56
C LEU A 13 -13.47 -9.90 -0.95
N SER A 14 -14.36 -10.72 -1.50
CA SER A 14 -15.74 -10.33 -1.81
C SER A 14 -16.56 -10.00 -0.54
N ALA A 15 -16.18 -10.56 0.61
CA ALA A 15 -16.72 -10.19 1.92
C ALA A 15 -16.39 -8.72 2.29
N GLY A 16 -15.26 -8.21 1.81
CA GLY A 16 -14.84 -6.82 1.93
C GLY A 16 -15.27 -5.95 0.75
N LEU A 17 -16.27 -6.38 -0.03
CA LEU A 17 -16.78 -5.69 -1.23
C LEU A 17 -15.72 -5.46 -2.32
N PHE A 18 -14.60 -6.20 -2.28
CA PHE A 18 -13.60 -6.11 -3.33
C PHE A 18 -14.13 -6.72 -4.62
N VAL A 19 -14.16 -5.91 -5.67
CA VAL A 19 -14.38 -6.35 -7.05
C VAL A 19 -13.35 -5.63 -7.90
N LYS A 20 -12.56 -6.40 -8.67
CA LYS A 20 -11.57 -5.84 -9.58
C LYS A 20 -12.26 -4.98 -10.64
N ASP A 21 -11.82 -3.73 -10.77
CA ASP A 21 -12.28 -2.80 -11.79
C ASP A 21 -11.71 -3.17 -13.18
N THR A 22 -12.33 -2.68 -14.25
CA THR A 22 -11.90 -3.03 -15.63
C THR A 22 -10.68 -2.20 -16.03
N ALA A 23 -9.66 -2.85 -16.60
CA ALA A 23 -8.42 -2.21 -17.00
C ALA A 23 -8.67 -1.02 -17.95
N GLY A 24 -8.01 0.10 -17.69
CA GLY A 24 -8.15 1.34 -18.47
C GLY A 24 -9.50 2.05 -18.30
N LYS A 25 -10.40 1.55 -17.45
CA LYS A 25 -11.76 2.08 -17.22
C LYS A 25 -12.03 2.45 -15.76
N PHE A 26 -10.99 2.65 -14.96
CA PHE A 26 -11.13 2.94 -13.53
C PHE A 26 -11.96 4.19 -13.24
N ASP A 27 -11.88 5.20 -14.10
CA ASP A 27 -12.60 6.48 -13.98
C ASP A 27 -13.97 6.47 -14.72
N ASP A 28 -14.38 5.35 -15.32
CA ASP A 28 -15.71 5.24 -15.92
C ASP A 28 -16.76 5.02 -14.83
N VAL A 29 -17.52 6.08 -14.59
CA VAL A 29 -18.61 6.15 -13.60
C VAL A 29 -19.98 5.77 -14.16
N THR A 30 -20.05 5.27 -15.39
CA THR A 30 -21.30 4.90 -16.05
C THR A 30 -21.87 3.62 -15.44
N LEU A 31 -23.08 3.70 -14.87
CA LEU A 31 -23.74 2.59 -14.17
C LEU A 31 -24.76 1.83 -15.02
N THR A 32 -24.98 2.25 -16.27
CA THR A 32 -25.87 1.58 -17.24
C THR A 32 -25.18 0.39 -17.90
N ASP A 33 -25.90 -0.35 -18.75
CA ASP A 33 -25.31 -1.45 -19.55
C ASP A 33 -24.17 -1.01 -20.47
N ALA A 34 -24.11 0.28 -20.81
CA ALA A 34 -23.02 0.85 -21.61
C ALA A 34 -21.73 1.11 -20.80
N GLY A 35 -21.78 0.97 -19.47
CA GLY A 35 -20.63 1.19 -18.60
C GLY A 35 -19.52 0.15 -18.82
N LEU A 36 -18.31 0.64 -18.98
CA LEU A 36 -17.11 -0.15 -19.25
C LEU A 36 -16.45 -0.64 -17.95
N ASN A 37 -16.64 0.05 -16.82
CA ASN A 37 -16.17 -0.42 -15.52
C ASN A 37 -17.11 -1.46 -14.88
N LYS A 38 -16.90 -2.73 -15.25
CA LYS A 38 -17.71 -3.86 -14.75
C LYS A 38 -17.57 -4.06 -13.23
N GLY A 39 -16.43 -3.69 -12.65
CA GLY A 39 -16.18 -3.82 -11.21
C GLY A 39 -17.02 -2.83 -10.40
N LEU A 40 -17.02 -1.57 -10.82
CA LEU A 40 -17.86 -0.53 -10.24
C LEU A 40 -19.35 -0.91 -10.30
N ARG A 41 -19.83 -1.37 -11.46
CA ARG A 41 -21.24 -1.77 -11.62
C ARG A 41 -21.64 -2.89 -10.64
N LYS A 42 -20.81 -3.92 -10.48
CA LYS A 42 -21.07 -4.99 -9.51
C LYS A 42 -21.15 -4.49 -8.07
N LYS A 43 -20.25 -3.58 -7.68
CA LYS A 43 -20.29 -2.92 -6.36
C LYS A 43 -21.57 -2.10 -6.20
N TRP A 44 -21.93 -1.32 -7.22
CA TRP A 44 -23.16 -0.53 -7.27
C TRP A 44 -24.42 -1.38 -7.11
N ASP A 45 -24.53 -2.50 -7.82
CA ASP A 45 -25.72 -3.37 -7.75
C ASP A 45 -26.00 -3.90 -6.34
N ARG A 46 -24.97 -4.04 -5.51
CA ARG A 46 -25.11 -4.45 -4.09
C ARG A 46 -25.63 -3.32 -3.19
N VAL A 47 -25.33 -2.06 -3.51
CA VAL A 47 -25.58 -0.91 -2.61
C VAL A 47 -26.63 0.09 -3.14
N LYS A 48 -27.05 -0.03 -4.40
CA LYS A 48 -28.02 0.88 -5.03
C LYS A 48 -29.31 1.00 -4.24
N ASN A 49 -29.97 2.16 -4.35
CA ASN A 49 -31.17 2.54 -3.60
C ASN A 49 -30.96 2.70 -2.08
N GLY A 50 -29.72 2.95 -1.63
CA GLY A 50 -29.43 3.18 -0.22
C GLY A 50 -29.58 1.93 0.66
N LYS A 51 -29.40 0.75 0.07
CA LYS A 51 -29.47 -0.51 0.82
C LYS A 51 -28.38 -0.54 1.89
N VAL A 52 -28.77 -0.96 3.09
CA VAL A 52 -27.79 -1.34 4.12
C VAL A 52 -27.10 -2.61 3.68
N PHE A 53 -25.78 -2.64 3.83
CA PHE A 53 -24.95 -3.79 3.48
C PHE A 53 -23.87 -3.98 4.54
N ASP A 54 -23.39 -5.22 4.66
CA ASP A 54 -22.31 -5.60 5.54
C ASP A 54 -20.99 -5.75 4.77
N MET A 55 -19.89 -5.51 5.49
CA MET A 55 -18.53 -5.75 5.02
C MET A 55 -17.73 -6.42 6.13
N GLY A 56 -16.88 -7.37 5.76
CA GLY A 56 -15.98 -8.06 6.67
C GLY A 56 -14.59 -8.21 6.06
N GLY A 57 -13.55 -8.07 6.89
CA GLY A 57 -12.18 -8.20 6.44
C GLY A 57 -11.18 -8.12 7.58
N ILE A 58 -9.91 -8.30 7.24
CA ILE A 58 -8.80 -8.14 8.18
C ILE A 58 -8.55 -6.65 8.36
N LEU A 59 -8.37 -6.22 9.61
CA LEU A 59 -7.88 -4.87 9.88
C LEU A 59 -6.38 -4.83 9.57
N HIS A 60 -6.04 -4.26 8.41
CA HIS A 60 -4.66 -4.09 7.99
C HIS A 60 -3.95 -3.07 8.90
N THR A 61 -3.11 -3.58 9.80
CA THR A 61 -2.22 -2.79 10.66
C THR A 61 -0.83 -3.38 10.57
N ASP A 62 0.19 -2.55 10.66
CA ASP A 62 1.59 -2.97 10.59
C ASP A 62 1.90 -4.04 11.64
N ILE A 63 1.46 -3.82 12.88
CA ILE A 63 1.61 -4.80 13.97
C ILE A 63 0.83 -6.10 13.71
N GLY A 64 -0.25 -6.05 12.94
CA GLY A 64 -1.02 -7.24 12.55
C GLY A 64 -0.27 -8.17 11.60
N THR A 65 0.84 -7.72 11.01
CA THR A 65 1.73 -8.56 10.19
C THR A 65 2.77 -9.33 11.00
N GLN A 66 2.93 -8.99 12.30
CA GLN A 66 3.83 -9.71 13.21
C GLN A 66 3.28 -11.10 13.52
N SER A 67 4.14 -12.12 13.42
CA SER A 67 3.82 -13.52 13.69
C SER A 67 3.65 -13.85 15.17
N LYS A 68 4.28 -13.08 16.06
CA LYS A 68 4.23 -13.27 17.51
C LYS A 68 2.95 -12.67 18.12
N LEU A 69 2.36 -13.42 19.05
CA LEU A 69 1.24 -12.93 19.87
C LEU A 69 1.74 -11.89 20.88
N LEU A 70 0.89 -10.89 21.16
CA LEU A 70 1.14 -9.95 22.25
C LEU A 70 1.01 -10.67 23.60
N ILE A 71 1.90 -10.34 24.54
CA ILE A 71 1.88 -10.93 25.88
C ILE A 71 0.68 -10.47 26.71
N ASN A 72 0.35 -11.26 27.72
CA ASN A 72 -0.70 -10.93 28.68
C ASN A 72 -0.37 -9.61 29.40
N GLY A 73 -1.40 -8.78 29.64
CA GLY A 73 -1.28 -7.49 30.31
C GLY A 73 -0.99 -6.32 29.39
N THR A 74 -0.68 -6.57 28.10
CA THR A 74 -0.45 -5.49 27.13
C THR A 74 -1.79 -4.88 26.66
N SER A 75 -1.94 -3.57 26.86
CA SER A 75 -3.13 -2.84 26.44
C SER A 75 -3.06 -2.46 24.95
N ILE A 76 -4.16 -2.65 24.22
CA ILE A 76 -4.28 -2.29 22.81
C ILE A 76 -5.39 -1.26 22.67
N ARG A 77 -5.07 -0.11 22.08
CA ARG A 77 -6.05 0.92 21.73
C ARG A 77 -6.07 1.11 20.22
N ILE A 78 -7.20 0.79 19.59
CA ILE A 78 -7.42 0.99 18.15
C ILE A 78 -8.31 2.21 17.96
N ARG A 79 -7.87 3.14 17.11
CA ARG A 79 -8.65 4.32 16.69
C ARG A 79 -8.83 4.24 15.17
N LEU A 80 -10.08 4.28 14.72
CA LEU A 80 -10.43 4.25 13.31
C LEU A 80 -10.99 5.60 12.90
N PHE A 81 -10.44 6.17 11.83
CA PHE A 81 -10.94 7.40 11.22
C PHE A 81 -11.58 7.06 9.89
N LYS A 82 -12.82 7.48 9.71
CA LYS A 82 -13.53 7.30 8.45
C LYS A 82 -12.97 8.26 7.40
N ALA A 83 -12.59 7.74 6.24
CA ALA A 83 -12.21 8.57 5.10
C ALA A 83 -13.40 9.41 4.61
N LYS A 84 -13.10 10.54 3.96
CA LYS A 84 -14.13 11.40 3.34
C LYS A 84 -14.92 10.61 2.29
N ASN A 85 -16.19 10.97 2.10
CA ASN A 85 -17.06 10.27 1.14
C ASN A 85 -16.52 10.39 -0.28
N GLU A 86 -15.95 11.54 -0.61
CA GLU A 86 -15.44 11.87 -1.94
C GLU A 86 -14.20 11.08 -2.30
N PHE A 87 -13.44 10.59 -1.31
CA PHE A 87 -12.35 9.64 -1.52
C PHE A 87 -12.85 8.19 -1.55
N SER A 88 -13.88 7.88 -0.76
CA SER A 88 -14.37 6.51 -0.55
C SER A 88 -15.35 6.03 -1.63
N LEU A 89 -15.96 6.94 -2.38
CA LEU A 89 -17.02 6.66 -3.34
C LEU A 89 -16.64 7.15 -4.74
N LEU A 90 -16.99 6.36 -5.74
CA LEU A 90 -16.84 6.68 -7.15
C LEU A 90 -18.24 6.82 -7.77
N ALA A 91 -18.58 8.01 -8.26
CA ALA A 91 -19.91 8.35 -8.74
C ALA A 91 -19.91 9.51 -9.77
N ALA A 92 -20.90 9.51 -10.67
CA ALA A 92 -21.07 10.57 -11.65
C ALA A 92 -21.58 11.91 -11.05
N ALA A 93 -22.26 11.85 -9.90
CA ALA A 93 -22.87 12.98 -9.22
C ALA A 93 -22.62 12.92 -7.70
N GLY A 94 -22.68 14.07 -7.02
CA GLY A 94 -22.16 14.29 -5.67
C GLY A 94 -23.06 13.95 -4.49
N ASP A 95 -24.23 13.33 -4.69
CA ASP A 95 -25.24 13.19 -3.63
C ASP A 95 -25.14 11.87 -2.83
N TYR A 96 -24.02 11.13 -2.98
CA TYR A 96 -23.83 9.86 -2.28
C TYR A 96 -23.04 10.03 -0.98
N ARG A 97 -23.53 9.41 0.08
CA ARG A 97 -22.84 9.33 1.37
C ARG A 97 -22.71 7.89 1.84
N LEU A 98 -21.57 7.55 2.41
CA LEU A 98 -21.40 6.29 3.13
C LEU A 98 -21.68 6.54 4.61
N GLN A 99 -22.70 5.91 5.18
CA GLN A 99 -23.00 5.98 6.61
C GLN A 99 -22.61 4.66 7.27
N ILE A 100 -21.94 4.75 8.42
CA ILE A 100 -21.56 3.57 9.21
C ILE A 100 -22.59 3.42 10.32
N GLU A 101 -23.36 2.34 10.29
CA GLU A 101 -24.37 2.06 11.33
C GLU A 101 -23.79 1.28 12.52
N ASN A 102 -22.92 0.30 12.25
CA ASN A 102 -22.29 -0.52 13.27
C ASN A 102 -20.86 -0.91 12.82
N ILE A 103 -19.93 -0.98 13.77
CA ILE A 103 -18.60 -1.57 13.59
C ILE A 103 -18.35 -2.52 14.74
N SER A 104 -17.89 -3.73 14.43
CA SER A 104 -17.44 -4.72 15.40
C SER A 104 -16.03 -5.19 15.06
N LEU A 105 -15.18 -5.37 16.09
CA LEU A 105 -13.83 -5.91 15.95
C LEU A 105 -13.75 -7.26 16.67
N TYR A 106 -13.40 -8.30 15.92
CA TYR A 106 -13.19 -9.64 16.46
C TYR A 106 -11.69 -9.87 16.69
N VAL A 107 -11.32 -10.14 17.95
CA VAL A 107 -9.92 -10.39 18.35
C VAL A 107 -9.81 -11.81 18.91
N ARG A 108 -8.88 -12.60 18.38
CA ARG A 108 -8.57 -13.93 18.92
C ARG A 108 -7.67 -13.78 20.15
N LYS A 109 -8.06 -14.41 21.25
CA LYS A 109 -7.25 -14.54 22.48
C LYS A 109 -6.84 -16.00 22.66
N CYS A 110 -5.63 -16.22 23.13
CA CYS A 110 -5.10 -17.55 23.44
C CYS A 110 -4.99 -17.71 24.95
N GLU A 111 -5.60 -18.76 25.49
CA GLU A 111 -5.40 -19.17 26.88
C GLU A 111 -4.11 -20.00 26.98
N ILE A 112 -3.28 -19.70 27.98
CA ILE A 112 -1.97 -20.34 28.16
C ILE A 112 -1.86 -20.90 29.58
N SER A 113 -1.09 -21.99 29.75
CA SER A 113 -0.92 -22.61 31.06
C SER A 113 -0.17 -21.69 32.04
N SER A 114 -0.45 -21.85 33.33
CA SER A 114 0.18 -21.04 34.39
C SER A 114 1.71 -21.17 34.39
N SER A 115 2.25 -22.32 33.99
CA SER A 115 3.71 -22.52 33.85
C SER A 115 4.35 -21.59 32.82
N ILE A 116 3.67 -21.32 31.71
CA ILE A 116 4.15 -20.39 30.67
C ILE A 116 4.07 -18.95 31.15
N LEU A 117 3.02 -18.58 31.90
CA LEU A 117 2.92 -17.26 32.51
C LEU A 117 4.09 -16.98 33.46
N VAL A 118 4.40 -17.92 34.37
CA VAL A 118 5.54 -17.81 35.29
C VAL A 118 6.87 -17.73 34.53
N ALA A 119 7.02 -18.53 33.47
CA ALA A 119 8.22 -18.49 32.64
C ALA A 119 8.40 -17.13 31.93
N HIS A 120 7.32 -16.54 31.40
CA HIS A 120 7.37 -15.19 30.81
C HIS A 120 7.75 -14.12 31.84
N GLU A 121 7.18 -14.14 33.04
CA GLU A 121 7.54 -13.17 34.09
C GLU A 121 9.02 -13.28 34.50
N LYS A 122 9.54 -14.51 34.62
CA LYS A 122 10.96 -14.74 34.92
C LYS A 122 11.88 -14.31 33.78
N ALA A 123 11.47 -14.51 32.52
CA ALA A 123 12.25 -14.05 31.36
C ALA A 123 12.30 -12.50 31.30
N LEU A 124 11.18 -11.83 31.61
CA LEU A 124 11.07 -10.37 31.65
C LEU A 124 11.89 -9.72 32.77
N GLU A 125 12.35 -10.48 33.76
CA GLU A 125 13.33 -10.00 34.76
C GLU A 125 14.74 -9.86 34.18
N GLN A 126 15.04 -10.56 33.08
CA GLN A 126 16.38 -10.61 32.48
C GLN A 126 16.48 -9.75 31.22
N SER A 127 15.41 -9.68 30.42
CA SER A 127 15.42 -8.94 29.16
C SER A 127 14.03 -8.44 28.75
N LEU A 128 14.03 -7.46 27.85
CA LEU A 128 12.83 -6.97 27.18
C LEU A 128 12.35 -7.98 26.13
N ILE A 129 11.04 -8.03 25.90
CA ILE A 129 10.51 -8.74 24.74
C ILE A 129 10.72 -7.89 23.51
N GLN A 130 11.30 -8.50 22.47
CA GLN A 130 11.56 -7.87 21.19
C GLN A 130 10.68 -8.45 20.09
N MET A 131 9.90 -7.59 19.44
CA MET A 131 8.95 -7.92 18.38
C MET A 131 9.26 -7.10 17.12
N PRO A 132 10.17 -7.57 16.25
CA PRO A 132 10.52 -6.88 15.01
C PRO A 132 9.36 -6.96 14.00
N PHE A 133 8.97 -5.85 13.41
CA PHE A 133 7.87 -5.79 12.45
C PHE A 133 8.20 -4.79 11.34
N THR A 134 7.45 -4.86 10.24
CA THR A 134 7.57 -3.90 9.14
C THR A 134 6.53 -2.81 9.34
N ARG A 135 7.00 -1.59 9.62
CA ARG A 135 6.17 -0.39 9.69
C ARG A 135 6.01 0.21 8.32
N ILE A 136 4.82 0.68 8.00
CA ILE A 136 4.52 1.32 6.73
C ILE A 136 4.53 2.83 6.91
N GLU A 137 5.40 3.49 6.16
CA GLU A 137 5.37 4.94 6.02
C GLU A 137 4.94 5.32 4.61
N THR A 138 4.08 6.33 4.48
CA THR A 138 3.68 6.87 3.19
C THR A 138 4.03 8.34 3.12
N LYS A 139 4.76 8.74 2.08
CA LYS A 139 5.01 10.14 1.73
C LYS A 139 4.37 10.46 0.40
N THR A 140 3.96 11.71 0.22
CA THR A 140 3.35 12.18 -1.02
C THR A 140 4.05 13.42 -1.54
N PHE A 141 4.28 13.47 -2.84
CA PHE A 141 4.90 14.61 -3.51
C PHE A 141 4.00 15.08 -4.64
N THR A 142 3.79 16.40 -4.74
CA THR A 142 3.02 16.98 -5.84
C THR A 142 3.93 17.18 -7.04
N VAL A 143 3.55 16.61 -8.19
CA VAL A 143 4.26 16.76 -9.46
C VAL A 143 3.39 17.61 -10.38
N SER A 144 3.82 18.84 -10.65
CA SER A 144 3.04 19.81 -11.41
C SER A 144 2.87 19.38 -12.88
N SER A 145 1.73 19.73 -13.48
CA SER A 145 1.51 19.59 -14.93
C SER A 145 2.58 20.35 -15.73
N GLY A 146 2.85 19.90 -16.96
CA GLY A 146 3.82 20.53 -17.86
C GLY A 146 5.28 20.10 -17.63
N LEU A 147 5.58 19.37 -16.56
CA LEU A 147 6.94 18.89 -16.31
C LEU A 147 7.28 17.67 -17.19
N LYS A 148 8.48 17.67 -17.78
CA LYS A 148 9.10 16.49 -18.43
C LYS A 148 10.08 15.74 -17.54
N SER A 149 10.54 16.37 -16.46
CA SER A 149 11.52 15.79 -15.55
C SER A 149 11.35 16.41 -14.19
N ILE A 150 11.55 15.61 -13.14
CA ILE A 150 11.58 16.09 -11.76
C ILE A 150 12.58 15.25 -10.96
N ILE A 151 13.33 15.92 -10.09
CA ILE A 151 14.12 15.29 -9.04
C ILE A 151 13.52 15.73 -7.72
N ILE A 152 13.21 14.76 -6.86
CA ILE A 152 12.72 15.00 -5.51
C ILE A 152 13.90 14.69 -4.58
N PRO A 153 14.66 15.71 -4.16
CA PRO A 153 15.77 15.51 -3.23
C PRO A 153 15.24 15.19 -1.83
N ASN A 154 16.01 14.45 -1.04
CA ASN A 154 15.68 14.14 0.36
C ASN A 154 14.26 13.56 0.54
N ALA A 155 13.79 12.74 -0.42
CA ALA A 155 12.52 12.05 -0.30
C ALA A 155 12.50 11.16 0.96
N VAL A 156 13.65 10.59 1.30
CA VAL A 156 13.95 10.01 2.62
C VAL A 156 15.23 10.66 3.15
N ASN A 157 15.25 10.93 4.45
CA ASN A 157 16.44 11.38 5.19
C ASN A 157 16.36 10.75 6.58
N GLY A 158 17.44 10.08 6.99
CA GLY A 158 17.48 9.31 8.24
C GLY A 158 17.34 7.82 7.97
N ALA A 159 16.49 7.13 8.74
CA ALA A 159 16.27 5.69 8.59
C ALA A 159 15.79 5.35 7.17
N LEU A 160 16.49 4.42 6.52
CA LEU A 160 16.18 3.98 5.16
C LEU A 160 15.16 2.84 5.19
N PRO A 161 14.17 2.85 4.27
CA PRO A 161 13.29 1.71 4.09
C PRO A 161 14.02 0.49 3.53
N SER A 162 13.51 -0.69 3.84
CA SER A 162 13.90 -1.96 3.21
C SER A 162 13.37 -2.07 1.78
N ARG A 163 12.22 -1.43 1.52
CA ARG A 163 11.55 -1.39 0.21
C ARG A 163 10.82 -0.07 0.02
N MET A 164 10.86 0.45 -1.19
CA MET A 164 10.09 1.63 -1.60
C MET A 164 9.25 1.29 -2.83
N ILE A 165 7.96 1.62 -2.79
CA ILE A 165 7.03 1.48 -3.91
C ILE A 165 6.55 2.86 -4.31
N LEU A 166 6.74 3.21 -5.58
CA LEU A 166 6.31 4.47 -6.16
C LEU A 166 5.10 4.26 -7.05
N GLY A 167 4.10 5.13 -6.92
CA GLY A 167 2.94 5.15 -7.79
C GLY A 167 2.46 6.58 -8.04
N LEU A 168 2.03 6.87 -9.26
CA LEU A 168 1.48 8.17 -9.63
C LEU A 168 -0.03 8.07 -9.81
N VAL A 169 -0.75 8.99 -9.18
CA VAL A 169 -2.21 9.12 -9.33
C VAL A 169 -2.57 10.55 -9.72
N SER A 170 -3.75 10.78 -10.28
CA SER A 170 -4.23 12.16 -10.50
C SER A 170 -4.35 12.89 -9.16
N ASN A 171 -3.84 14.12 -9.08
CA ASN A 171 -3.92 14.90 -7.85
C ASN A 171 -5.37 15.17 -7.44
N SER A 172 -6.26 15.40 -8.42
CA SER A 172 -7.70 15.52 -8.17
C SER A 172 -8.33 14.23 -7.62
N ALA A 173 -7.94 13.05 -8.12
CA ALA A 173 -8.42 11.78 -7.58
C ALA A 173 -7.95 11.58 -6.12
N PHE A 174 -6.66 11.84 -5.85
CA PHE A 174 -6.09 11.77 -4.51
C PHE A 174 -6.81 12.68 -3.49
N ASN A 175 -7.22 13.87 -3.93
CA ASN A 175 -7.91 14.86 -3.10
C ASN A 175 -9.44 14.66 -3.02
N GLY A 176 -9.99 13.61 -3.65
CA GLY A 176 -11.40 13.25 -3.57
C GLY A 176 -12.28 13.83 -4.68
N ASP A 177 -11.86 13.72 -5.94
CA ASP A 177 -12.79 13.86 -7.06
C ASP A 177 -13.63 12.57 -7.21
N MET A 178 -14.94 12.66 -6.94
CA MET A 178 -15.84 11.50 -7.00
C MET A 178 -15.91 10.84 -8.39
N LYS A 179 -15.46 11.50 -9.45
CA LYS A 179 -15.44 10.92 -10.80
C LYS A 179 -14.14 10.18 -11.13
N LYS A 180 -13.12 10.30 -10.28
CA LYS A 180 -11.81 9.69 -10.51
C LYS A 180 -11.46 8.73 -9.40
N ASN A 181 -10.92 7.58 -9.77
CA ASN A 181 -10.56 6.55 -8.81
C ASN A 181 -9.19 6.86 -8.18
N PRO A 182 -9.08 7.04 -6.85
CA PRO A 182 -7.81 7.34 -6.18
C PRO A 182 -6.79 6.18 -6.24
N PHE A 183 -7.22 4.99 -6.66
CA PHE A 183 -6.38 3.80 -6.84
C PHE A 183 -6.05 3.53 -8.32
N ASN A 184 -6.31 4.48 -9.22
CA ASN A 184 -5.90 4.41 -10.62
C ASN A 184 -4.44 4.88 -10.77
N PHE A 185 -3.49 3.96 -10.65
CA PHE A 185 -2.06 4.26 -10.76
C PHE A 185 -1.64 4.33 -12.23
N LYS A 186 -1.43 5.56 -12.70
CA LYS A 186 -1.15 5.86 -14.10
C LYS A 186 0.36 5.93 -14.35
N HIS A 187 0.77 5.47 -15.53
CA HIS A 187 2.18 5.54 -15.94
C HIS A 187 2.63 6.95 -16.39
N TYR A 188 1.70 7.83 -16.80
CA TYR A 188 1.97 9.21 -17.27
C TYR A 188 3.08 9.33 -18.34
N ASN A 189 3.26 8.29 -19.15
CA ASN A 189 4.38 8.17 -20.08
C ASN A 189 5.77 8.36 -19.45
N LEU A 190 5.92 7.97 -18.17
CA LEU A 190 7.22 7.93 -17.51
C LEU A 190 8.18 7.06 -18.33
N ASN A 191 9.36 7.55 -18.65
CA ASN A 191 10.36 6.86 -19.49
C ASN A 191 11.73 6.75 -18.82
N HIS A 192 11.86 7.26 -17.61
CA HIS A 192 13.02 7.07 -16.74
C HIS A 192 12.57 7.11 -15.29
N ILE A 193 12.90 6.08 -14.53
CA ILE A 193 12.73 6.06 -13.08
C ILE A 193 13.90 5.38 -12.39
N ALA A 194 14.46 6.10 -11.42
CA ALA A 194 15.50 5.62 -10.53
C ALA A 194 15.40 6.34 -9.18
N LEU A 195 15.95 5.69 -8.17
CA LEU A 195 16.30 6.29 -6.89
C LEU A 195 17.79 6.63 -6.90
N SER A 196 18.21 7.53 -6.04
CA SER A 196 19.62 7.69 -5.68
C SER A 196 19.73 7.63 -4.16
N GLU A 197 20.39 6.58 -3.67
CA GLU A 197 20.71 6.38 -2.25
C GLU A 197 22.13 6.90 -2.00
N ASN A 198 22.28 7.95 -1.19
CA ASN A 198 23.58 8.58 -0.89
C ASN A 198 24.41 8.91 -2.16
N GLY A 199 23.74 9.37 -3.22
CA GLY A 199 24.36 9.68 -4.51
C GLY A 199 24.57 8.49 -5.45
N ILE A 200 24.29 7.25 -5.02
CA ILE A 200 24.41 6.04 -5.84
C ILE A 200 23.05 5.67 -6.43
N GLN A 201 22.98 5.47 -7.74
CA GLN A 201 21.72 5.15 -8.42
C GLN A 201 21.22 3.72 -8.13
N ILE A 202 19.92 3.60 -7.86
CA ILE A 202 19.22 2.32 -7.66
C ILE A 202 17.96 2.28 -8.53
N PRO A 203 17.78 1.24 -9.36
CA PRO A 203 18.76 0.20 -9.71
C PRO A 203 19.96 0.77 -10.47
N ALA A 204 21.08 0.02 -10.51
CA ALA A 204 22.30 0.42 -11.22
C ALA A 204 22.02 0.88 -12.66
N THR A 205 21.20 0.11 -13.38
CA THR A 205 20.58 0.54 -14.64
C THR A 205 19.15 0.99 -14.36
N ALA A 206 18.88 2.29 -14.44
CA ALA A 206 17.55 2.88 -14.28
C ALA A 206 16.49 2.14 -15.13
N TYR A 207 15.24 2.18 -14.71
CA TYR A 207 14.16 1.68 -15.55
C TYR A 207 13.82 2.73 -16.61
N THR A 208 13.72 2.29 -17.87
CA THR A 208 13.41 3.16 -19.00
C THR A 208 12.29 2.57 -19.87
N PRO A 209 11.05 2.47 -19.36
CA PRO A 209 9.95 1.89 -20.12
C PRO A 209 9.53 2.77 -21.31
N ASP A 210 9.02 2.15 -22.37
CA ASP A 210 8.36 2.81 -23.50
C ASP A 210 6.93 2.26 -23.61
N TYR A 211 5.98 2.96 -22.98
CA TYR A 211 4.57 2.55 -22.93
C TYR A 211 3.83 2.72 -24.26
N ALA A 212 4.37 3.53 -25.19
CA ALA A 212 3.79 3.68 -26.53
C ALA A 212 4.10 2.45 -27.41
N LYS A 213 5.22 1.76 -27.15
CA LYS A 213 5.63 0.54 -27.85
C LYS A 213 5.46 -0.75 -27.03
N ASP A 214 4.79 -0.65 -25.88
CA ASP A 214 4.60 -1.75 -24.93
C ASP A 214 5.90 -2.40 -24.40
N LEU A 215 6.97 -1.60 -24.30
CA LEU A 215 8.28 -2.04 -23.79
C LEU A 215 8.43 -1.68 -22.31
N TYR A 216 7.77 -2.42 -21.43
CA TYR A 216 7.82 -2.21 -19.98
C TYR A 216 7.96 -3.51 -19.16
N ALA A 217 8.40 -4.59 -19.82
CA ALA A 217 8.51 -5.93 -19.21
C ALA A 217 9.35 -5.97 -17.93
N ARG A 218 10.47 -5.23 -17.87
CA ARG A 218 11.33 -5.18 -16.69
C ARG A 218 10.62 -4.55 -15.48
N ASN A 219 9.83 -3.49 -15.71
CA ASN A 219 9.04 -2.81 -14.69
C ASN A 219 7.88 -3.67 -14.20
N TYR A 220 7.21 -4.37 -15.13
CA TYR A 220 6.19 -5.34 -14.77
C TYR A 220 6.77 -6.49 -13.94
N LEU A 221 7.92 -7.04 -14.33
CA LEU A 221 8.57 -8.12 -13.62
C LEU A 221 8.99 -7.72 -12.20
N SER A 222 9.48 -6.48 -12.02
CA SER A 222 9.91 -5.99 -10.70
C SER A 222 8.78 -5.94 -9.68
N LEU A 223 7.53 -5.79 -10.12
CA LEU A 223 6.35 -5.90 -9.26
C LEU A 223 6.29 -7.25 -8.52
N PHE A 224 6.79 -8.34 -9.14
CA PHE A 224 6.73 -9.68 -8.57
C PHE A 224 8.03 -10.06 -7.88
N THR A 225 9.17 -9.78 -8.51
CA THR A 225 10.48 -10.15 -7.96
C THR A 225 10.79 -9.35 -6.70
N ASP A 226 10.52 -8.04 -6.71
CA ASP A 226 10.98 -7.16 -5.65
C ASP A 226 9.98 -7.09 -4.49
N LEU A 227 8.73 -7.52 -4.72
CA LEU A 227 7.76 -7.82 -3.65
C LEU A 227 7.88 -9.24 -3.10
N ALA A 228 8.70 -10.10 -3.72
CA ALA A 228 8.73 -11.54 -3.47
C ALA A 228 7.31 -12.17 -3.47
N GLN A 229 6.43 -11.67 -4.35
CA GLN A 229 5.02 -12.05 -4.38
C GLN A 229 4.56 -12.40 -5.79
N HIS A 230 4.29 -13.69 -6.00
CA HIS A 230 3.82 -14.21 -7.28
C HIS A 230 2.30 -14.45 -7.30
N LYS A 231 1.63 -14.37 -6.15
CA LYS A 231 0.17 -14.56 -6.04
C LYS A 231 -0.54 -13.23 -6.19
N THR A 232 -0.52 -12.69 -7.40
CA THR A 232 -1.26 -11.47 -7.75
C THR A 232 -2.29 -11.75 -8.85
N ASN A 233 -3.23 -10.84 -9.03
CA ASN A 233 -4.15 -10.84 -10.17
C ASN A 233 -3.93 -9.56 -10.99
N VAL A 234 -2.67 -9.24 -11.27
CA VAL A 234 -2.25 -8.12 -12.11
C VAL A 234 -1.57 -8.71 -13.33
N ASN A 235 -2.19 -8.59 -14.50
CA ASN A 235 -1.60 -9.00 -15.76
C ASN A 235 -0.83 -7.83 -16.41
N PHE A 236 -0.23 -8.10 -17.58
CA PHE A 236 0.60 -7.12 -18.29
C PHE A 236 -0.16 -5.86 -18.74
N GLU A 237 -1.46 -5.99 -19.06
CA GLU A 237 -2.34 -4.88 -19.43
C GLU A 237 -2.77 -4.09 -18.18
N ASP A 238 -3.22 -4.77 -17.12
CA ASP A 238 -3.61 -4.16 -15.85
C ASP A 238 -2.48 -3.28 -15.28
N TYR A 239 -1.24 -3.73 -15.42
CA TYR A 239 -0.06 -3.01 -14.97
C TYR A 239 0.08 -1.66 -15.67
N LYS A 240 -0.03 -1.64 -17.01
CA LYS A 240 0.07 -0.41 -17.80
C LYS A 240 -1.09 0.54 -17.52
N GLU A 241 -2.31 0.00 -17.49
CA GLU A 241 -3.52 0.81 -17.56
C GLU A 241 -3.97 1.41 -16.22
N ASN A 242 -3.68 0.75 -15.09
CA ASN A 242 -4.24 1.15 -13.79
C ASN A 242 -3.45 0.72 -12.54
N THR A 243 -2.42 -0.12 -12.69
CA THR A 243 -1.62 -0.63 -11.57
C THR A 243 -0.13 -0.36 -11.80
N CYS A 244 0.20 0.81 -12.35
CA CYS A 244 1.58 1.15 -12.69
C CYS A 244 2.35 1.56 -11.43
N LEU A 245 2.88 0.55 -10.75
CA LEU A 245 3.68 0.68 -9.53
C LEU A 245 5.13 0.31 -9.85
N TYR A 246 6.06 1.05 -9.24
CA TYR A 246 7.50 0.82 -9.38
C TYR A 246 8.07 0.43 -8.03
N VAL A 247 8.52 -0.81 -7.93
CA VAL A 247 9.06 -1.38 -6.70
C VAL A 247 10.58 -1.29 -6.73
N PHE A 248 11.15 -0.84 -5.62
CA PHE A 248 12.59 -0.75 -5.40
C PHE A 248 12.94 -1.55 -4.15
N TYR A 249 13.78 -2.56 -4.33
CA TYR A 249 14.43 -3.27 -3.24
C TYR A 249 15.62 -2.45 -2.75
N LEU A 250 15.69 -2.21 -1.43
CA LEU A 250 16.72 -1.35 -0.84
C LEU A 250 17.60 -2.06 0.18
N THR A 251 17.34 -3.32 0.54
CA THR A 251 18.32 -4.11 1.31
C THR A 251 19.38 -4.70 0.38
N GLN A 252 20.64 -4.72 0.82
CA GLN A 252 21.79 -5.11 0.00
C GLN A 252 21.84 -6.62 -0.30
N ASP A 253 21.25 -7.41 0.59
CA ASP A 253 21.23 -8.88 0.60
C ASP A 253 19.94 -9.47 0.06
N PHE A 254 19.03 -8.63 -0.45
CA PHE A 254 17.70 -9.02 -0.91
C PHE A 254 16.81 -9.68 0.15
N SER A 255 16.99 -9.39 1.45
CA SER A 255 16.23 -10.00 2.56
C SER A 255 15.06 -9.14 3.11
N ALA A 256 14.64 -8.04 2.47
CA ALA A 256 13.45 -7.27 2.86
C ALA A 256 12.16 -8.11 3.05
N SER A 257 12.07 -9.28 2.42
CA SER A 257 10.93 -10.20 2.54
C SER A 257 11.19 -11.37 3.51
N ASP A 258 12.37 -11.44 4.12
CA ASP A 258 12.75 -12.51 5.02
C ASP A 258 12.21 -12.28 6.43
N PRO A 259 12.01 -13.35 7.22
CA PRO A 259 11.46 -13.24 8.57
C PRO A 259 12.43 -12.65 9.60
N PHE A 260 13.69 -12.42 9.24
CA PHE A 260 14.70 -11.87 10.13
C PHE A 260 14.75 -10.34 10.03
N GLY A 261 14.96 -9.67 11.16
CA GLY A 261 15.03 -8.22 11.21
C GLY A 261 16.24 -7.69 10.45
N ASN A 262 15.98 -6.85 9.44
CA ASN A 262 17.03 -6.09 8.77
C ASN A 262 17.60 -5.03 9.69
N VAL A 263 18.93 -4.85 9.66
CA VAL A 263 19.58 -3.77 10.40
C VAL A 263 19.15 -2.44 9.80
N THR A 264 18.63 -1.54 10.64
CA THR A 264 18.26 -0.19 10.23
C THR A 264 19.48 0.55 9.70
N ARG A 265 19.44 0.91 8.42
CA ARG A 265 20.46 1.75 7.78
C ARG A 265 20.00 3.21 7.82
N SER A 266 20.95 4.14 7.83
CA SER A 266 20.66 5.57 7.72
C SER A 266 21.26 6.16 6.44
N GLY A 267 20.60 7.12 5.84
CA GLY A 267 21.06 7.80 4.63
C GLY A 267 20.03 8.76 4.04
N ASP A 268 20.27 9.13 2.79
CA ASP A 268 19.34 9.92 1.98
C ASP A 268 18.87 9.11 0.77
N ILE A 269 17.61 9.32 0.37
CA ILE A 269 17.10 8.87 -0.92
C ILE A 269 16.51 10.06 -1.65
N SER A 270 16.93 10.24 -2.91
CA SER A 270 16.25 11.11 -3.87
C SER A 270 15.56 10.31 -4.97
N ILE A 271 14.43 10.81 -5.49
CA ILE A 271 13.65 10.17 -6.56
C ILE A 271 13.84 10.93 -7.86
N HIS A 272 14.16 10.22 -8.94
CA HIS A 272 14.48 10.80 -10.26
C HIS A 272 13.51 10.29 -11.32
N LEU A 273 12.67 11.19 -11.83
CA LEU A 273 11.62 10.88 -12.80
C LEU A 273 11.82 11.68 -14.09
N LYS A 274 11.67 11.02 -15.25
CA LYS A 274 11.51 11.70 -16.55
C LYS A 274 10.31 11.11 -17.30
N PHE A 275 9.62 11.97 -18.03
CA PHE A 275 8.42 11.67 -18.79
C PHE A 275 8.71 11.87 -20.29
N GLY A 276 8.17 10.98 -21.12
CA GLY A 276 8.29 11.07 -22.57
C GLY A 276 7.45 12.20 -23.19
N ALA A 277 6.52 12.77 -22.42
CA ALA A 277 5.72 13.94 -22.78
C ALA A 277 5.51 14.83 -21.55
N ASP A 278 5.05 16.06 -21.77
CA ASP A 278 4.65 16.95 -20.67
C ASP A 278 3.51 16.31 -19.87
N LEU A 279 3.59 16.38 -18.54
CA LEU A 279 2.50 15.88 -17.70
C LEU A 279 1.18 16.59 -18.02
N PRO A 280 0.12 15.86 -18.41
CA PRO A 280 -1.12 16.47 -18.87
C PRO A 280 -1.98 17.05 -17.74
N GLU A 281 -1.78 16.56 -16.52
CA GLU A 281 -2.43 17.03 -15.30
C GLU A 281 -1.43 17.01 -14.14
N THR A 282 -1.73 17.73 -13.07
CA THR A 282 -0.95 17.62 -11.82
C THR A 282 -1.18 16.23 -11.23
N ALA A 283 -0.09 15.55 -10.91
CA ALA A 283 -0.10 14.21 -10.33
C ALA A 283 0.38 14.25 -8.87
N THR A 284 -0.08 13.28 -8.09
CA THR A 284 0.48 12.98 -6.77
C THR A 284 1.34 11.73 -6.90
N LEU A 285 2.64 11.87 -6.63
CA LEU A 285 3.53 10.73 -6.44
C LEU A 285 3.38 10.24 -5.01
N ILE A 286 2.97 8.98 -4.86
CA ILE A 286 2.88 8.29 -3.58
C ILE A 286 4.13 7.42 -3.45
N ALA A 287 4.86 7.62 -2.36
CA ALA A 287 5.97 6.78 -1.92
C ALA A 287 5.51 5.96 -0.72
N TYR A 288 5.25 4.68 -0.95
CA TYR A 288 4.98 3.69 0.09
C TYR A 288 6.29 3.03 0.49
N MET A 289 6.59 3.03 1.78
CA MET A 289 7.90 2.63 2.30
C MET A 289 7.71 1.59 3.41
N GLU A 290 8.45 0.49 3.29
CA GLU A 290 8.52 -0.54 4.32
C GLU A 290 9.74 -0.28 5.19
N MET A 291 9.50 0.16 6.42
CA MET A 291 10.52 0.48 7.41
C MET A 291 10.71 -0.71 8.35
N PRO A 292 11.93 -1.23 8.54
CA PRO A 292 12.19 -2.15 9.63
C PRO A 292 12.00 -1.40 10.96
N SER A 293 11.24 -1.97 11.90
CA SER A 293 10.97 -1.34 13.19
C SER A 293 10.86 -2.39 14.29
N LEU A 294 11.03 -1.96 15.54
CA LEU A 294 11.04 -2.84 16.70
C LEU A 294 10.06 -2.36 17.77
N ILE A 295 9.24 -3.27 18.27
CA ILE A 295 8.49 -3.06 19.52
C ILE A 295 9.23 -3.78 20.64
N GLU A 296 9.49 -3.05 21.72
CA GLU A 296 10.01 -3.62 22.96
C GLU A 296 8.99 -3.52 24.09
N ILE A 297 8.86 -4.57 24.90
CA ILE A 297 7.95 -4.61 26.05
C ILE A 297 8.72 -5.01 27.30
N ASP A 298 8.63 -4.19 28.34
CA ASP A 298 9.27 -4.46 29.63
C ASP A 298 8.39 -5.29 30.60
N LYS A 299 8.95 -5.63 31.76
CA LYS A 299 8.25 -6.33 32.84
C LYS A 299 6.97 -5.62 33.27
N SER A 300 6.98 -4.29 33.30
CA SER A 300 5.84 -3.45 33.69
C SER A 300 4.80 -3.27 32.58
N ARG A 301 5.00 -3.89 31.41
CA ARG A 301 4.18 -3.74 30.20
C ARG A 301 4.24 -2.34 29.58
N ASN A 302 5.28 -1.58 29.88
CA ASN A 302 5.60 -0.40 29.10
C ASN A 302 6.04 -0.83 27.70
N VAL A 303 5.53 -0.15 26.69
CA VAL A 303 5.83 -0.41 25.29
C VAL A 303 6.74 0.68 24.77
N PHE A 304 7.87 0.29 24.21
CA PHE A 304 8.84 1.18 23.57
C PHE A 304 8.87 0.92 22.07
N THR A 305 9.01 1.99 21.29
CA THR A 305 9.18 1.97 19.85
C THR A 305 10.41 2.77 19.47
N ASP A 306 11.05 2.42 18.36
CA ASP A 306 12.23 3.08 17.82
C ASP A 306 11.91 4.29 16.91
N TYR A 307 10.65 4.72 16.88
CA TYR A 307 10.11 5.81 16.06
C TYR A 307 9.03 6.61 16.79
#